data_AF-A0A2S8FDC5-F1
#
_entry.id   AF-A0A2S8FDC5-F1
#
_cell.length_a   1.000
_cell.length_b   1.000
_cell.length_c   1.000
_cell.angle_alpha   90.00
_cell.angle_beta   90.00
_cell.angle_gamma   90.00
#
_symmetry.space_group_name_H-M   'P 1'
#
loop_
_entity.id
_entity.type
_entity.pdbx_description
1 polymer ?
#
loop_
_entity_poly.entity_id
_entity_poly.type
_entity_poly.pdbx_seq_one_letter_code
_entity_poly.pdbx_strand_id
1 'polypeptide(L)'
;MAMTDSSSDNLGQRLRRFFGRMVGGSNDQADAKPPQNTSGGTSFVDPLPQSNFAAPIHRDSPTPNTDAPTTLAAEMFEPGLTRPVIFEPALKHWPKAFRGGEPQFKTPEFAAAWHRDRLLALGHVLRTIEQSEHAESLVVRGSVLLATWLGDDARRPGDLDFVVLPSDWKVNDPQAKQMIDDLVAALQASEVSDSIQIPDQMFAAEEIWTYERAPGLRVIVPWHDSREHIGGTVQLDFVFGEELPSPAIEMSMLIGDQAPIEVQAASAEQSLAWKLLWLTTDMHASGKDLYDAVLLAEFVPLDARLLKRTFEHTDDPLGRDFATFTPRNVRDWYVEWEHFQQEYPLVQGTGAEWKDRLVQALRPVWQQLGESPD
;
A
#
# COMPACT_ATOMS: atom_id res chain seq x y z
N MET A 1 -16.88 39.01 -23.21
CA MET A 1 -15.95 39.37 -24.30
C MET A 1 -14.56 38.98 -23.84
N ALA A 2 -14.14 37.74 -24.10
CA ALA A 2 -13.44 37.28 -25.31
C ALA A 2 -11.97 37.76 -25.30
N MET A 3 -11.02 36.88 -24.93
CA MET A 3 -10.17 36.04 -25.82
C MET A 3 -9.06 36.87 -26.50
N THR A 4 -7.75 36.61 -26.38
CA THR A 4 -6.89 35.45 -26.76
C THR A 4 -5.42 35.95 -26.65
N ASP A 5 -4.31 35.21 -26.74
CA ASP A 5 -3.87 33.81 -26.60
C ASP A 5 -2.35 33.79 -26.94
N SER A 6 -1.69 32.67 -26.61
CA SER A 6 -0.43 32.12 -27.14
C SER A 6 0.88 32.39 -26.39
N SER A 7 1.32 31.37 -25.63
CA SER A 7 2.57 30.68 -25.97
C SER A 7 2.45 29.21 -25.56
N SER A 8 1.91 28.40 -26.48
CA SER A 8 2.03 26.96 -26.48
C SER A 8 3.34 26.59 -27.19
N ASP A 9 4.29 25.99 -26.47
CA ASP A 9 5.33 25.21 -27.13
C ASP A 9 5.87 24.06 -26.26
N ASN A 10 5.36 22.87 -26.60
CA ASN A 10 6.18 21.71 -26.96
C ASN A 10 6.73 20.75 -25.89
N LEU A 11 5.85 20.29 -24.98
CA LEU A 11 6.08 19.06 -24.18
C LEU A 11 5.81 17.78 -24.99
N GLY A 12 4.93 17.86 -26.01
CA GLY A 12 4.48 16.71 -26.81
C GLY A 12 5.48 16.16 -27.84
N GLN A 13 6.50 16.92 -28.25
CA GLN A 13 7.53 16.42 -29.17
C GLN A 13 8.75 15.80 -28.48
N ARG A 14 8.90 15.94 -27.15
CA ARG A 14 10.03 15.35 -26.41
C ARG A 14 9.82 13.87 -26.07
N LEU A 15 8.58 13.40 -25.98
CA LEU A 15 8.26 12.01 -25.61
C LEU A 15 8.24 11.02 -26.79
N ARG A 16 8.26 11.49 -28.05
CA ARG A 16 8.19 10.61 -29.24
C ARG A 16 9.54 10.11 -29.76
N ARG A 17 10.65 10.44 -29.10
CA ARG A 17 12.01 9.97 -29.50
C ARG A 17 12.54 8.80 -28.68
N PHE A 18 11.80 8.31 -27.68
CA PHE A 18 12.29 7.24 -26.79
C PHE A 18 11.77 5.83 -27.12
N PHE A 19 10.74 5.67 -27.95
CA PHE A 19 10.08 4.36 -28.21
C PHE A 19 10.03 3.92 -29.68
N GLY A 20 11.12 4.13 -30.44
CA GLY A 20 11.15 3.80 -31.87
C GLY A 20 12.26 2.83 -32.27
N ARG A 21 12.01 1.51 -32.17
CA ARG A 21 12.46 0.40 -33.06
C ARG A 21 12.70 -0.90 -32.30
N MET A 22 11.82 -1.89 -32.50
CA MET A 22 12.18 -3.18 -33.12
C MET A 22 10.92 -3.99 -33.43
N VAL A 23 10.86 -4.55 -34.63
CA VAL A 23 9.78 -5.36 -35.21
C VAL A 23 10.37 -6.71 -35.62
N GLY A 24 9.59 -7.79 -35.42
CA GLY A 24 9.65 -9.06 -36.17
C GLY A 24 9.85 -10.27 -35.25
N GLY A 25 9.05 -11.35 -35.29
CA GLY A 25 7.93 -11.70 -36.15
C GLY A 25 7.41 -13.13 -35.85
N SER A 26 6.32 -13.47 -36.55
CA SER A 26 5.74 -14.78 -36.93
C SER A 26 5.13 -15.74 -35.87
N ASN A 27 3.81 -15.89 -36.03
CA ASN A 27 2.91 -17.07 -35.96
C ASN A 27 3.51 -18.47 -35.73
N ASP A 28 2.82 -19.28 -34.91
CA ASP A 28 2.08 -20.44 -35.43
C ASP A 28 0.96 -20.92 -34.48
N GLN A 29 -0.14 -21.37 -35.09
CA GLN A 29 -1.35 -21.95 -34.49
C GLN A 29 -1.19 -23.45 -34.21
N ALA A 30 -1.86 -23.97 -33.17
CA ALA A 30 -2.48 -25.30 -33.22
C ALA A 30 -3.59 -25.47 -32.18
N ASP A 31 -4.74 -25.92 -32.68
CA ASP A 31 -5.96 -26.32 -31.99
C ASP A 31 -5.81 -27.57 -31.11
N ALA A 32 -6.57 -27.65 -30.00
CA ALA A 32 -7.35 -28.84 -29.63
C ALA A 32 -8.37 -28.54 -28.50
N LYS A 33 -9.61 -28.99 -28.72
CA LYS A 33 -10.80 -28.83 -27.86
C LYS A 33 -10.96 -29.98 -26.83
N PRO A 34 -11.84 -29.81 -25.81
CA PRO A 34 -11.93 -30.58 -24.54
C PRO A 34 -12.96 -31.74 -24.68
N PRO A 35 -13.56 -32.35 -23.62
CA PRO A 35 -13.45 -32.19 -22.15
C PRO A 35 -13.40 -33.54 -21.37
N GLN A 36 -13.38 -33.50 -20.03
CA GLN A 36 -14.33 -34.29 -19.22
C GLN A 36 -14.35 -33.90 -17.73
N ASN A 37 -15.56 -34.04 -17.20
CA ASN A 37 -16.09 -33.57 -15.94
C ASN A 37 -16.11 -34.74 -14.94
N THR A 38 -15.53 -34.59 -13.75
CA THR A 38 -15.85 -35.46 -12.61
C THR A 38 -15.96 -34.64 -11.33
N SER A 39 -17.20 -34.50 -10.91
CA SER A 39 -17.70 -34.07 -9.61
C SER A 39 -17.07 -34.83 -8.44
N GLY A 40 -16.57 -34.07 -7.45
CA GLY A 40 -16.23 -34.55 -6.12
C GLY A 40 -16.26 -33.37 -5.15
N GLY A 41 -17.31 -33.28 -4.33
CA GLY A 41 -17.45 -32.23 -3.34
C GLY A 41 -16.39 -32.34 -2.25
N THR A 42 -15.70 -31.24 -1.96
CA THR A 42 -14.80 -31.12 -0.83
C THR A 42 -15.19 -29.92 0.01
N SER A 43 -15.58 -30.25 1.24
CA SER A 43 -15.67 -29.41 2.43
C SER A 43 -14.58 -28.32 2.46
N PHE A 44 -14.97 -27.05 2.26
CA PHE A 44 -14.12 -25.87 2.48
C PHE A 44 -14.10 -25.54 3.97
N VAL A 45 -13.16 -26.13 4.71
CA VAL A 45 -12.36 -25.46 5.75
C VAL A 45 -11.11 -26.34 5.89
N ASP A 46 -10.05 -26.03 5.15
CA ASP A 46 -8.74 -26.51 5.59
C ASP A 46 -8.40 -25.76 6.89
N PRO A 47 -7.99 -26.46 7.96
CA PRO A 47 -7.57 -25.80 9.18
C PRO A 47 -6.35 -24.92 8.89
N LEU A 48 -6.42 -23.66 9.32
CA LEU A 48 -5.36 -22.67 9.17
C LEU A 48 -4.01 -23.26 9.64
N PRO A 49 -2.92 -23.11 8.86
CA PRO A 49 -1.59 -23.48 9.34
C PRO A 49 -1.28 -22.67 10.61
N GLN A 50 -0.84 -23.38 11.65
CA GLN A 50 -0.46 -22.78 12.94
C GLN A 50 0.73 -21.82 12.74
N SER A 51 0.62 -20.64 13.35
CA SER A 51 1.64 -19.58 13.32
C SER A 51 2.99 -20.10 13.84
N ASN A 52 4.06 -19.80 13.11
CA ASN A 52 5.42 -20.20 13.48
C ASN A 52 6.38 -19.01 13.67
N PHE A 53 5.89 -17.76 13.64
CA PHE A 53 6.59 -16.67 14.31
C PHE A 53 6.42 -16.84 15.82
N ALA A 54 7.23 -17.73 16.41
CA ALA A 54 7.46 -17.76 17.83
C ALA A 54 8.05 -16.39 18.23
N ALA A 55 7.19 -15.49 18.70
CA ALA A 55 7.53 -14.15 19.16
C ALA A 55 8.76 -14.15 20.11
N PRO A 56 9.48 -13.02 20.27
CA PRO A 56 9.08 -11.67 19.90
C PRO A 56 10.23 -10.74 19.44
N ILE A 57 9.84 -9.60 18.90
CA ILE A 57 10.60 -8.37 19.09
C ILE A 57 10.10 -7.78 20.44
N HIS A 58 10.97 -7.73 21.47
CA HIS A 58 10.79 -7.45 22.93
C HIS A 58 9.33 -7.45 23.51
N ARG A 59 8.84 -8.36 24.37
CA ARG A 59 9.29 -9.25 25.48
C ARG A 59 9.24 -8.71 26.93
N ASP A 60 8.89 -7.44 27.19
CA ASP A 60 8.58 -6.94 28.56
C ASP A 60 7.46 -5.88 28.61
N SER A 61 6.52 -5.90 27.66
CA SER A 61 5.23 -5.21 27.82
C SER A 61 4.27 -6.05 28.68
N PRO A 62 3.36 -5.43 29.47
CA PRO A 62 2.42 -6.19 30.32
C PRO A 62 1.70 -7.21 29.46
N THR A 63 1.73 -8.47 29.89
CA THR A 63 1.20 -9.66 29.19
C THR A 63 0.06 -9.31 28.23
N PRO A 64 0.17 -9.62 26.92
CA PRO A 64 -0.87 -9.33 25.96
C PRO A 64 -2.19 -9.88 26.47
N ASN A 65 -3.23 -9.05 26.47
CA ASN A 65 -4.58 -9.59 26.47
C ASN A 65 -4.66 -10.49 25.24
N THR A 66 -4.83 -11.81 25.42
CA THR A 66 -4.66 -12.85 24.39
C THR A 66 -5.59 -12.71 23.18
N ASP A 67 -6.46 -11.70 23.20
CA ASP A 67 -7.44 -11.43 22.17
C ASP A 67 -7.03 -10.30 21.19
N ALA A 68 -5.98 -9.51 21.51
CA ALA A 68 -5.60 -8.32 20.74
C ALA A 68 -4.17 -8.40 20.17
N PRO A 69 -3.92 -7.81 18.98
CA PRO A 69 -2.59 -7.75 18.36
C PRO A 69 -1.54 -7.10 19.25
N THR A 70 -0.31 -7.59 19.18
CA THR A 70 0.83 -7.02 19.95
C THR A 70 1.21 -5.63 19.46
N THR A 71 1.03 -5.37 18.16
CA THR A 71 1.28 -4.08 17.51
C THR A 71 0.37 -2.97 18.04
N LEU A 72 -0.87 -3.28 18.43
CA LEU A 72 -1.76 -2.31 19.07
C LEU A 72 -1.18 -1.79 20.39
N ALA A 73 -0.59 -2.67 21.20
CA ALA A 73 0.00 -2.25 22.47
C ALA A 73 1.21 -1.30 22.25
N ALA A 74 2.03 -1.58 21.25
CA ALA A 74 3.17 -0.73 20.89
C ALA A 74 2.71 0.66 20.43
N GLU A 75 1.68 0.75 19.59
CA GLU A 75 1.15 2.04 19.11
C GLU A 75 0.49 2.88 20.21
N MET A 76 -0.10 2.22 21.21
CA MET A 76 -0.81 2.86 22.32
C MET A 76 0.09 3.23 23.51
N PHE A 77 1.35 2.79 23.53
CA PHE A 77 2.26 3.01 24.66
C PHE A 77 2.82 4.45 24.73
N GLU A 78 2.62 5.26 23.70
CA GLU A 78 3.22 6.60 23.59
C GLU A 78 2.63 7.62 24.59
N PRO A 79 3.40 8.07 25.60
CA PRO A 79 2.92 8.99 26.62
C PRO A 79 2.47 10.33 26.02
N GLY A 80 1.23 10.73 26.30
CA GLY A 80 0.72 12.05 25.91
C GLY A 80 0.06 12.13 24.54
N LEU A 81 0.06 11.04 23.76
CA LEU A 81 -0.71 10.91 22.53
C LEU A 81 -1.97 10.07 22.77
N THR A 82 -3.13 10.60 22.38
CA THR A 82 -4.36 9.81 22.33
C THR A 82 -4.58 9.36 20.90
N ARG A 83 -4.78 8.06 20.70
CA ARG A 83 -5.13 7.47 19.40
C ARG A 83 -6.52 6.84 19.49
N PRO A 84 -7.40 7.02 18.49
CA PRO A 84 -8.58 6.20 18.39
C PRO A 84 -8.18 4.76 18.07
N VAL A 85 -8.96 3.80 18.55
CA VAL A 85 -8.80 2.39 18.21
C VAL A 85 -9.69 2.10 17.02
N ILE A 86 -9.10 1.65 15.90
CA ILE A 86 -9.79 1.50 14.61
C ILE A 86 -9.74 0.04 14.18
N PHE A 87 -10.86 -0.49 13.70
CA PHE A 87 -10.93 -1.84 13.14
C PHE A 87 -10.03 -1.95 11.91
N GLU A 88 -9.25 -3.03 11.83
CA GLU A 88 -8.30 -3.28 10.76
C GLU A 88 -8.57 -4.65 10.13
N PRO A 89 -9.12 -4.70 8.89
CA PRO A 89 -9.40 -5.95 8.20
C PRO A 89 -8.20 -6.89 8.09
N ALA A 90 -6.98 -6.35 7.95
CA ALA A 90 -5.76 -7.17 7.88
C ALA A 90 -5.49 -8.00 9.16
N LEU A 91 -6.11 -7.61 10.27
CA LEU A 91 -6.00 -8.25 11.58
C LEU A 91 -7.23 -9.10 11.94
N LYS A 92 -8.16 -9.37 11.01
CA LYS A 92 -9.45 -10.07 11.27
C LYS A 92 -9.34 -11.48 11.87
N HIS A 93 -8.15 -12.07 11.86
CA HIS A 93 -7.87 -13.33 12.53
C HIS A 93 -7.74 -13.19 14.05
N TRP A 94 -7.58 -11.95 14.56
CA TRP A 94 -7.66 -11.61 15.97
C TRP A 94 -9.10 -11.30 16.39
N PRO A 95 -9.56 -11.78 17.57
CA PRO A 95 -10.87 -11.41 18.10
C PRO A 95 -11.05 -9.89 18.29
N LYS A 96 -9.97 -9.18 18.61
CA LYS A 96 -9.90 -7.71 18.69
C LYS A 96 -9.01 -7.17 17.58
N ALA A 97 -9.44 -7.35 16.33
CA ALA A 97 -8.79 -6.89 15.11
C ALA A 97 -8.74 -5.35 14.99
N PHE A 98 -7.97 -4.70 15.86
CA PHE A 98 -7.85 -3.25 15.94
C PHE A 98 -6.38 -2.81 15.89
N ARG A 99 -6.18 -1.60 15.38
CA ARG A 99 -4.91 -0.86 15.43
C ARG A 99 -5.11 0.54 16.01
N GLY A 100 -4.02 1.22 16.33
CA GLY A 100 -4.00 2.65 16.60
C GLY A 100 -4.27 3.45 15.33
N GLY A 101 -5.19 4.41 15.41
CA GLY A 101 -5.41 5.40 14.37
C GLY A 101 -4.39 6.54 14.40
N GLU A 102 -4.63 7.54 13.54
CA GLU A 102 -3.85 8.79 13.56
C GLU A 102 -3.98 9.47 14.94
N PRO A 103 -2.87 9.99 15.51
CA PRO A 103 -2.92 10.63 16.81
C PRO A 103 -3.78 11.89 16.80
N GLN A 104 -4.45 12.15 17.92
CA GLN A 104 -5.16 13.40 18.16
C GLN A 104 -4.24 14.38 18.86
N PHE A 105 -4.08 15.55 18.26
CA PHE A 105 -3.18 16.58 18.74
C PHE A 105 -3.94 17.70 19.46
N LYS A 106 -3.35 18.22 20.54
CA LYS A 106 -3.95 19.32 21.33
C LYS A 106 -3.93 20.64 20.57
N THR A 107 -2.92 20.86 19.73
CA THR A 107 -2.76 22.08 18.94
C THR A 107 -2.26 21.77 17.54
N PRO A 108 -2.54 22.63 16.54
CA PRO A 108 -2.00 22.49 15.18
C PRO A 108 -0.48 22.51 15.11
N GLU A 109 0.19 23.29 15.97
CA GLU A 109 1.65 23.40 15.99
C GLU A 109 2.29 22.09 16.45
N PHE A 110 1.70 21.45 17.47
CA PHE A 110 2.14 20.13 17.94
C PHE A 110 1.89 19.04 16.88
N ALA A 111 0.76 19.11 16.18
CA ALA A 111 0.49 18.23 15.03
C ALA A 111 1.56 18.38 13.93
N ALA A 112 1.90 19.63 13.58
CA ALA A 112 2.89 19.92 12.55
C ALA A 112 4.29 19.42 12.93
N ALA A 113 4.72 19.62 14.18
CA ALA A 113 5.99 19.11 14.69
C ALA A 113 6.02 17.57 14.64
N TRP A 114 4.99 16.91 15.17
CA TRP A 114 4.88 15.45 15.15
C TRP A 114 4.91 14.87 13.73
N HIS A 115 4.17 15.47 12.80
CA HIS A 115 4.14 15.01 11.41
C HIS A 115 5.49 15.19 10.71
N ARG A 116 6.19 16.31 10.95
CA ARG A 116 7.55 16.52 10.45
C ARG A 116 8.50 15.43 10.96
N ASP A 117 8.47 15.15 12.27
CA ASP A 117 9.40 14.20 12.88
C ASP A 117 9.08 12.75 12.45
N ARG A 118 7.79 12.43 12.25
CA ARG A 118 7.38 11.17 11.62
C ARG A 118 7.93 11.02 10.19
N LEU A 119 7.88 12.08 9.37
CA LEU A 119 8.44 12.03 8.02
C LEU A 119 9.96 11.81 8.04
N LEU A 120 10.68 12.40 9.01
CA LEU A 120 12.10 12.12 9.23
C LEU A 120 12.33 10.65 9.58
N ALA A 121 11.55 10.08 10.50
CA ALA A 121 11.63 8.67 10.85
C ALA A 121 11.31 7.75 9.65
N LEU A 122 10.27 8.07 8.87
CA LEU A 122 9.88 7.32 7.67
C LEU A 122 10.99 7.35 6.60
N GLY A 123 11.54 8.52 6.31
CA GLY A 123 12.64 8.64 5.36
C GLY A 123 13.93 7.97 5.85
N HIS A 124 14.18 7.98 7.15
CA HIS A 124 15.28 7.21 7.72
C HIS A 124 15.12 5.71 7.48
N VAL A 125 13.91 5.15 7.70
CA VAL A 125 13.66 3.73 7.40
C VAL A 125 13.93 3.40 5.93
N LEU A 126 13.42 4.22 5.00
CA LEU A 126 13.66 4.01 3.57
C LEU A 126 15.15 4.12 3.20
N ARG A 127 15.89 5.06 3.81
CA ARG A 127 17.33 5.20 3.59
C ARG A 127 18.11 4.00 4.16
N THR A 128 17.70 3.47 5.30
CA THR A 128 18.30 2.25 5.86
C THR A 128 18.07 1.06 4.93
N ILE A 129 16.88 0.97 4.31
CA ILE A 129 16.59 -0.06 3.29
C ILE A 129 17.45 0.15 2.04
N GLU A 130 17.51 1.37 1.50
CA GLU A 130 18.34 1.74 0.34
C GLU A 130 19.81 1.31 0.53
N GLN A 131 20.34 1.44 1.75
CA GLN A 131 21.72 1.11 2.09
C GLN A 131 21.94 -0.36 2.48
N SER A 132 20.86 -1.14 2.60
CA SER A 132 20.92 -2.54 2.99
C SER A 132 21.18 -3.47 1.80
N GLU A 133 21.61 -4.69 2.08
CA GLU A 133 21.71 -5.76 1.06
C GLU A 133 20.33 -6.21 0.51
N HIS A 134 19.25 -5.79 1.17
CA HIS A 134 17.87 -6.18 0.85
C HIS A 134 17.15 -5.15 -0.04
N ALA A 135 17.82 -4.08 -0.48
CA ALA A 135 17.21 -2.99 -1.26
C ALA A 135 16.53 -3.48 -2.55
N GLU A 136 17.13 -4.44 -3.26
CA GLU A 136 16.57 -5.02 -4.49
C GLU A 136 15.42 -6.01 -4.22
N SER A 137 15.32 -6.52 -2.99
CA SER A 137 14.28 -7.47 -2.55
C SER A 137 13.02 -6.77 -2.03
N LEU A 138 13.01 -5.44 -1.91
CA LEU A 138 11.93 -4.68 -1.30
C LEU A 138 11.39 -3.63 -2.26
N VAL A 139 10.23 -3.93 -2.85
CA VAL A 139 9.55 -3.01 -3.76
C VAL A 139 8.53 -2.19 -2.98
N VAL A 140 8.82 -0.90 -2.81
CA VAL A 140 7.92 0.06 -2.19
C VAL A 140 6.62 0.12 -2.98
N ARG A 141 5.49 0.13 -2.28
CA ARG A 141 4.15 0.35 -2.84
C ARG A 141 3.35 1.30 -1.94
N GLY A 142 2.07 1.47 -2.26
CA GLY A 142 1.14 2.11 -1.35
C GLY A 142 1.32 3.63 -1.27
N SER A 143 0.83 4.19 -0.16
CA SER A 143 0.53 5.63 -0.08
C SER A 143 1.75 6.56 -0.15
N VAL A 144 2.93 6.06 0.24
CA VAL A 144 4.17 6.83 0.22
C VAL A 144 4.60 7.22 -1.20
N LEU A 145 4.34 6.36 -2.20
CA LEU A 145 4.63 6.67 -3.59
C LEU A 145 3.71 7.76 -4.16
N LEU A 146 2.45 7.77 -3.72
CA LEU A 146 1.46 8.74 -4.19
C LEU A 146 1.87 10.17 -3.87
N ALA A 147 2.47 10.42 -2.71
CA ALA A 147 3.01 11.72 -2.35
C ALA A 147 4.09 12.21 -3.33
N THR A 148 4.88 11.30 -3.90
CA THR A 148 5.92 11.64 -4.88
C THR A 148 5.31 12.03 -6.25
N TRP A 149 4.21 11.40 -6.65
CA TRP A 149 3.57 11.66 -7.96
C TRP A 149 2.56 12.79 -7.94
N LEU A 150 1.78 12.88 -6.86
CA LEU A 150 0.59 13.74 -6.77
C LEU A 150 0.82 14.97 -5.87
N GLY A 151 1.95 15.03 -5.16
CA GLY A 151 2.30 16.17 -4.29
C GLY A 151 1.23 16.43 -3.23
N ASP A 152 0.80 17.69 -3.11
CA ASP A 152 -0.16 18.13 -2.09
C ASP A 152 -1.57 17.54 -2.25
N ASP A 153 -1.90 17.02 -3.44
CA ASP A 153 -3.16 16.31 -3.67
C ASP A 153 -3.14 14.89 -3.09
N ALA A 154 -1.95 14.31 -2.82
CA ALA A 154 -1.89 13.05 -2.10
C ALA A 154 -2.33 13.24 -0.64
N ARG A 155 -3.09 12.28 -0.12
CA ARG A 155 -3.21 12.15 1.33
C ARG A 155 -1.84 11.85 1.94
N ARG A 156 -1.63 12.27 3.19
CA ARG A 156 -0.39 11.98 3.92
C ARG A 156 -0.16 10.46 4.02
N PRO A 157 1.08 9.98 3.84
CA PRO A 157 1.39 8.56 3.98
C PRO A 157 1.25 8.12 5.43
N GLY A 158 0.61 6.96 5.63
CA GLY A 158 0.32 6.38 6.95
C GLY A 158 1.25 5.21 7.32
N ASP A 159 1.84 4.57 6.34
CA ASP A 159 2.57 3.32 6.45
C ASP A 159 3.59 3.22 5.30
N LEU A 160 4.56 2.33 5.45
CA LEU A 160 5.43 1.88 4.38
C LEU A 160 5.03 0.46 3.99
N ASP A 161 4.51 0.31 2.78
CA ASP A 161 4.12 -0.98 2.23
C ASP A 161 5.21 -1.50 1.28
N PHE A 162 5.52 -2.80 1.36
CA PHE A 162 6.50 -3.46 0.52
C PHE A 162 5.93 -4.74 -0.08
N VAL A 163 6.21 -4.98 -1.36
CA VAL A 163 6.19 -6.33 -1.94
C VAL A 163 7.60 -6.91 -1.80
N VAL A 164 7.71 -8.09 -1.19
CA VAL A 164 8.97 -8.81 -1.03
C VAL A 164 9.26 -9.65 -2.27
N LEU A 165 10.47 -9.49 -2.80
CA LEU A 165 11.00 -10.27 -3.92
C LEU A 165 12.15 -11.18 -3.46
N PRO A 166 12.37 -12.32 -4.16
CA PRO A 166 11.49 -12.90 -5.18
C PRO A 166 10.14 -13.39 -4.63
N SER A 167 9.13 -13.49 -5.49
CA SER A 167 7.76 -13.82 -5.09
C SER A 167 7.57 -15.27 -4.60
N ASP A 168 8.58 -16.13 -4.68
CA ASP A 168 8.54 -17.47 -4.11
C ASP A 168 8.91 -17.50 -2.61
N TRP A 169 9.37 -16.36 -2.06
CA TRP A 169 9.58 -16.21 -0.63
C TRP A 169 8.26 -16.25 0.13
N LYS A 170 8.28 -17.00 1.24
CA LYS A 170 7.18 -17.08 2.19
C LYS A 170 7.57 -16.37 3.48
N VAL A 171 6.56 -15.86 4.17
CA VAL A 171 6.72 -15.14 5.44
C VAL A 171 7.55 -15.94 6.46
N ASN A 172 7.39 -17.27 6.51
CA ASN A 172 8.09 -18.16 7.46
C ASN A 172 9.45 -18.68 6.97
N ASP A 173 9.94 -18.25 5.80
CA ASP A 173 11.21 -18.73 5.28
C ASP A 173 12.39 -18.14 6.09
N PRO A 174 13.50 -18.90 6.27
CA PRO A 174 14.67 -18.40 7.00
C PRO A 174 15.24 -17.10 6.44
N GLN A 175 15.24 -16.94 5.10
CA GLN A 175 15.68 -15.73 4.42
C GLN A 175 14.79 -14.51 4.69
N ALA A 176 13.47 -14.70 4.75
CA ALA A 176 12.52 -13.64 5.08
C ALA A 176 12.74 -13.17 6.51
N LYS A 177 12.94 -14.11 7.45
CA LYS A 177 13.26 -13.78 8.84
C LYS A 177 14.60 -13.03 8.94
N GLN A 178 15.64 -13.51 8.24
CA GLN A 178 16.96 -12.87 8.26
C GLN A 178 16.89 -11.44 7.73
N MET A 179 16.17 -11.20 6.62
CA MET A 179 15.93 -9.87 6.07
C MET A 179 15.34 -8.92 7.12
N ILE A 180 14.30 -9.36 7.83
CA ILE A 180 13.66 -8.54 8.87
C ILE A 180 14.61 -8.29 10.05
N ASP A 181 15.34 -9.32 10.52
CA ASP A 181 16.32 -9.18 11.59
C ASP A 181 17.43 -8.19 11.23
N ASP A 182 17.95 -8.26 9.99
CA ASP A 182 19.00 -7.36 9.49
C ASP A 182 18.52 -5.91 9.41
N LEU A 183 17.29 -5.68 8.93
CA LEU A 183 16.69 -4.35 8.89
C LEU A 183 16.50 -3.77 10.28
N VAL A 184 16.00 -4.56 11.24
CA VAL A 184 15.85 -4.11 12.63
C VAL A 184 17.22 -3.79 13.23
N ALA A 185 18.22 -4.65 13.03
CA ALA A 185 19.57 -4.41 13.51
C ALA A 185 20.19 -3.14 12.89
N ALA A 186 19.98 -2.92 11.59
CA ALA A 186 20.44 -1.71 10.90
C ALA A 186 19.78 -0.45 11.46
N LEU A 187 18.46 -0.48 11.67
CA LEU A 187 17.70 0.63 12.27
C LEU A 187 18.12 0.95 13.70
N GLN A 188 18.46 -0.07 14.50
CA GLN A 188 18.98 0.12 15.86
C GLN A 188 20.41 0.68 15.86
N ALA A 189 21.22 0.33 14.86
CA ALA A 189 22.59 0.80 14.73
C ALA A 189 22.70 2.22 14.13
N SER A 190 21.61 2.77 13.59
CA SER A 190 21.59 4.06 12.91
C SER A 190 20.81 5.12 13.68
N GLU A 191 21.32 6.35 13.68
CA GLU A 191 20.62 7.50 14.26
C GLU A 191 19.77 8.19 13.19
N VAL A 192 18.51 8.51 13.52
CA VAL A 192 17.62 9.27 12.61
C VAL A 192 18.12 10.72 12.48
N SER A 193 18.42 11.35 13.62
CA SER A 193 19.04 12.67 13.73
C SER A 193 19.55 12.88 15.16
N ASP A 194 20.21 14.01 15.44
CA ASP A 194 20.67 14.38 16.78
C ASP A 194 19.55 14.33 17.85
N SER A 195 18.29 14.54 17.45
CA SER A 195 17.15 14.63 18.37
C SER A 195 16.18 13.46 18.29
N ILE A 196 16.03 12.83 17.12
CA ILE A 196 15.11 11.72 16.87
C ILE A 196 15.87 10.40 16.95
N GLN A 197 15.38 9.49 17.78
CA GLN A 197 16.01 8.19 18.02
C GLN A 197 15.02 7.05 17.83
N ILE A 198 15.51 5.89 17.39
CA ILE A 198 14.78 4.63 17.40
C ILE A 198 15.23 3.86 18.65
N PRO A 199 14.37 3.71 19.67
CA PRO A 199 14.76 3.02 20.89
C PRO A 199 14.89 1.50 20.68
N ASP A 200 15.96 0.91 21.23
CA ASP A 200 16.33 -0.50 21.06
C ASP A 200 15.20 -1.51 21.37
N GLN A 201 14.29 -1.19 22.29
CA GLN A 201 13.40 -2.18 22.92
C GLN A 201 11.93 -2.15 22.48
N MET A 202 11.55 -1.44 21.42
CA MET A 202 10.12 -1.16 21.16
C MET A 202 9.62 -1.53 19.75
N PHE A 203 10.34 -2.39 19.04
CA PHE A 203 9.79 -2.99 17.83
C PHE A 203 8.76 -4.05 18.18
N ALA A 204 7.64 -4.08 17.45
CA ALA A 204 6.64 -5.15 17.52
C ALA A 204 6.39 -5.70 16.13
N ALA A 205 6.14 -7.00 16.00
CA ALA A 205 5.80 -7.60 14.72
C ALA A 205 4.58 -8.52 14.82
N GLU A 206 3.77 -8.54 13.77
CA GLU A 206 2.52 -9.30 13.71
C GLU A 206 2.35 -9.89 12.30
N GLU A 207 1.96 -11.16 12.20
CA GLU A 207 1.51 -11.71 10.93
C GLU A 207 0.19 -11.03 10.54
N ILE A 208 0.08 -10.58 9.29
CA ILE A 208 -1.11 -9.91 8.77
C ILE A 208 -1.60 -10.60 7.50
N TRP A 209 -2.87 -10.40 7.17
CA TRP A 209 -3.41 -10.76 5.86
C TRP A 209 -3.66 -9.50 5.06
N THR A 210 -2.70 -9.12 4.22
CA THR A 210 -2.75 -7.89 3.44
C THR A 210 -3.84 -8.00 2.37
N TYR A 211 -4.78 -7.05 2.40
CA TYR A 211 -6.01 -7.02 1.57
C TYR A 211 -6.77 -8.35 1.57
N GLU A 212 -6.80 -9.04 2.72
CA GLU A 212 -7.47 -10.33 2.93
C GLU A 212 -6.96 -11.49 2.06
N ARG A 213 -5.80 -11.36 1.41
CA ARG A 213 -5.37 -12.24 0.32
C ARG A 213 -3.96 -12.78 0.45
N ALA A 214 -3.02 -11.96 0.89
CA ALA A 214 -1.62 -12.32 0.90
C ALA A 214 -1.09 -12.39 2.34
N PRO A 215 -0.26 -13.41 2.67
CA PRO A 215 0.42 -13.44 3.95
C PRO A 215 1.42 -12.28 4.00
N GLY A 216 1.40 -11.56 5.11
CA GLY A 216 2.29 -10.45 5.34
C GLY A 216 2.85 -10.43 6.76
N LEU A 217 3.83 -9.56 6.96
CA LEU A 217 4.39 -9.24 8.27
C LEU A 217 4.32 -7.73 8.47
N ARG A 218 3.66 -7.31 9.54
CA ARG A 218 3.68 -5.93 10.00
C ARG A 218 4.80 -5.76 11.02
N VAL A 219 5.62 -4.74 10.88
CA VAL A 219 6.63 -4.32 11.87
C VAL A 219 6.34 -2.88 12.28
N ILE A 220 6.25 -2.63 13.59
CA ILE A 220 6.09 -1.30 14.16
C ILE A 220 7.47 -0.83 14.62
N VAL A 221 7.93 0.29 14.05
CA VAL A 221 9.20 0.95 14.39
C VAL A 221 8.88 2.18 15.24
N PRO A 222 9.24 2.19 16.53
CA PRO A 222 9.08 3.33 17.40
C PRO A 222 10.09 4.43 17.04
N TRP A 223 9.72 5.68 17.27
CA TRP A 223 10.67 6.80 17.24
C TRP A 223 10.34 7.77 18.36
N HIS A 224 11.35 8.50 18.83
CA HIS A 224 11.20 9.49 19.89
C HIS A 224 12.07 10.72 19.64
N ASP A 225 11.48 11.90 19.70
CA ASP A 225 12.18 13.18 19.75
C ASP A 225 12.49 13.56 21.20
N SER A 226 13.79 13.53 21.54
CA SER A 226 14.33 13.90 22.84
C SER A 226 14.11 15.36 23.25
N ARG A 227 13.87 16.28 22.30
CA ARG A 227 13.67 17.72 22.57
C ARG A 227 12.28 18.02 23.10
N GLU A 228 11.28 17.38 22.51
CA GLU A 228 9.88 17.66 22.79
C GLU A 228 9.22 16.55 23.62
N HIS A 229 9.94 15.47 23.92
CA HIS A 229 9.44 14.23 24.54
C HIS A 229 8.22 13.68 23.77
N ILE A 230 8.31 13.78 22.44
CA ILE A 230 7.27 13.34 21.52
C ILE A 230 7.72 12.02 20.93
N GLY A 231 6.93 10.98 21.13
CA GLY A 231 7.13 9.70 20.46
C GLY A 231 6.11 9.42 19.37
N GLY A 232 6.34 8.37 18.62
CA GLY A 232 5.45 7.91 17.57
C GLY A 232 5.91 6.59 16.99
N THR A 233 5.20 6.16 15.96
CA THR A 233 5.47 4.88 15.28
C THR A 233 5.50 5.08 13.77
N VAL A 234 6.33 4.29 13.11
CA VAL A 234 6.29 4.02 11.67
C VAL A 234 5.88 2.56 11.52
N GLN A 235 4.84 2.30 10.73
CA GLN A 235 4.39 0.95 10.41
C GLN A 235 5.00 0.53 9.08
N LEU A 236 5.59 -0.67 9.05
CA LEU A 236 6.13 -1.33 7.86
C LEU A 236 5.32 -2.59 7.59
N ASP A 237 4.72 -2.70 6.42
CA ASP A 237 3.95 -3.87 6.00
C ASP A 237 4.66 -4.57 4.84
N PHE A 238 5.09 -5.80 5.08
CA PHE A 238 5.75 -6.65 4.08
C PHE A 238 4.78 -7.69 3.56
N VAL A 239 4.57 -7.74 2.26
CA VAL A 239 3.76 -8.76 1.60
C VAL A 239 4.66 -9.80 0.95
N PHE A 240 4.44 -11.08 1.28
CA PHE A 240 5.18 -12.22 0.74
C PHE A 240 4.31 -13.01 -0.23
N GLY A 241 4.92 -13.66 -1.21
CA GLY A 241 4.18 -14.49 -2.16
C GLY A 241 3.43 -13.73 -3.26
N GLU A 242 3.38 -12.40 -3.22
CA GLU A 242 2.67 -11.59 -4.23
C GLU A 242 3.53 -11.42 -5.48
N GLU A 243 3.02 -11.87 -6.63
CA GLU A 243 3.65 -11.62 -7.92
C GLU A 243 3.41 -10.16 -8.36
N LEU A 244 4.45 -9.49 -8.84
CA LEU A 244 4.34 -8.15 -9.42
C LEU A 244 3.88 -8.24 -10.89
N PRO A 245 2.66 -7.77 -11.26
CA PRO A 245 2.16 -7.88 -12.63
C PRO A 245 2.92 -7.01 -13.65
N SER A 246 3.66 -6.01 -13.16
CA SER A 246 4.64 -5.23 -13.91
C SER A 246 5.96 -5.16 -13.15
N PRO A 247 7.11 -5.04 -13.84
CA PRO A 247 8.41 -4.92 -13.18
C PRO A 247 8.47 -3.73 -12.25
N ALA A 248 9.24 -3.86 -11.17
CA ALA A 248 9.63 -2.73 -10.33
C ALA A 248 10.38 -1.68 -11.16
N ILE A 249 10.27 -0.43 -10.74
CA ILE A 249 10.99 0.70 -11.29
C ILE A 249 11.94 1.27 -10.24
N GLU A 250 13.09 1.76 -10.67
CA GLU A 250 13.93 2.62 -9.84
C GLU A 250 13.24 3.97 -9.65
N MET A 251 13.16 4.42 -8.40
CA MET A 251 12.50 5.66 -8.04
C MET A 251 13.32 6.45 -7.02
N SER A 252 13.54 7.72 -7.35
CA SER A 252 14.08 8.71 -6.43
C SER A 252 12.94 9.41 -5.70
N MET A 253 12.85 9.23 -4.39
CA MET A 253 11.78 9.75 -3.54
C MET A 253 12.24 10.93 -2.69
N LEU A 254 11.36 11.92 -2.51
CA LEU A 254 11.55 13.02 -1.56
C LEU A 254 10.58 12.84 -0.38
N ILE A 255 11.12 12.62 0.81
CA ILE A 255 10.34 12.46 2.05
C ILE A 255 10.60 13.64 2.97
N GLY A 256 9.66 14.58 3.04
CA GLY A 256 9.86 15.84 3.76
C GLY A 256 11.05 16.61 3.19
N ASP A 257 11.86 17.24 4.05
CA ASP A 257 13.03 18.04 3.65
C ASP A 257 14.32 17.22 3.51
N GLN A 258 14.22 15.91 3.35
CA GLN A 258 15.37 15.00 3.30
C GLN A 258 16.00 14.93 1.91
N ALA A 259 17.28 14.54 1.86
CA ALA A 259 17.94 14.19 0.61
C ALA A 259 17.17 13.05 -0.11
N PRO A 260 17.18 13.01 -1.46
CA PRO A 260 16.53 11.96 -2.22
C PRO A 260 16.96 10.57 -1.75
N ILE A 261 16.00 9.64 -1.77
CA ILE A 261 16.19 8.24 -1.39
C ILE A 261 15.86 7.39 -2.62
N GLU A 262 16.79 6.56 -3.07
CA GLU A 262 16.58 5.67 -4.19
C GLU A 262 16.00 4.34 -3.71
N VAL A 263 14.89 3.91 -4.32
CA VAL A 263 14.20 2.67 -3.97
C VAL A 263 13.77 1.90 -5.22
N GLN A 264 13.55 0.60 -5.07
CA GLN A 264 12.69 -0.14 -5.99
C GLN A 264 11.23 0.16 -5.64
N ALA A 265 10.42 0.52 -6.63
CA ALA A 265 9.04 0.93 -6.43
C ALA A 265 8.09 0.29 -7.45
N ALA A 266 6.83 0.12 -7.06
CA ALA A 266 5.76 -0.13 -8.01
C ALA A 266 5.51 1.14 -8.85
N SER A 267 5.14 0.96 -10.12
CA SER A 267 4.75 2.09 -10.96
C SER A 267 3.41 2.71 -10.52
N ALA A 268 3.15 3.95 -10.94
CA ALA A 268 1.84 4.58 -10.74
C ALA A 268 0.72 3.78 -11.41
N GLU A 269 1.00 3.22 -12.59
CA GLU A 269 0.05 2.39 -13.34
C GLU A 269 -0.30 1.11 -12.57
N GLN A 270 0.70 0.41 -12.01
CA GLN A 270 0.49 -0.76 -11.16
C GLN A 270 -0.26 -0.42 -9.87
N SER A 271 0.08 0.73 -9.26
CA SER A 271 -0.61 1.23 -8.07
C SER A 271 -2.09 1.45 -8.33
N LEU A 272 -2.44 2.05 -9.48
CA LEU A 272 -3.83 2.19 -9.90
C LEU A 272 -4.51 0.84 -10.12
N ALA A 273 -3.85 -0.10 -10.80
CA ALA A 273 -4.41 -1.42 -11.06
C ALA A 273 -4.75 -2.17 -9.76
N TRP A 274 -3.88 -2.09 -8.75
CA TRP A 274 -4.16 -2.67 -7.43
C TRP A 274 -5.31 -1.99 -6.71
N LYS A 275 -5.40 -0.65 -6.74
CA LYS A 275 -6.53 0.07 -6.12
C LYS A 275 -7.86 -0.37 -6.72
N LEU A 276 -7.91 -0.54 -8.05
CA LEU A 276 -9.10 -1.03 -8.74
C LEU A 276 -9.43 -2.48 -8.39
N LEU A 277 -8.42 -3.35 -8.27
CA LEU A 277 -8.59 -4.71 -7.77
C LEU A 277 -9.20 -4.70 -6.37
N TRP A 278 -8.62 -3.96 -5.41
CA TRP A 278 -9.07 -3.88 -4.02
C TRP A 278 -10.49 -3.36 -3.90
N LEU A 279 -10.82 -2.25 -4.57
CA LEU A 279 -12.17 -1.72 -4.61
C LEU A 279 -13.20 -2.69 -5.21
N THR A 280 -12.77 -3.55 -6.13
CA THR A 280 -13.64 -4.57 -6.73
C THR A 280 -13.85 -5.77 -5.80
N THR A 281 -12.80 -6.18 -5.09
CA THR A 281 -12.71 -7.52 -4.51
C THR A 281 -12.50 -7.54 -2.99
N ASP A 282 -12.36 -6.41 -2.31
CA ASP A 282 -12.37 -6.38 -0.83
C ASP A 282 -13.80 -6.43 -0.31
N MET A 283 -14.00 -7.07 0.84
CA MET A 283 -15.28 -7.01 1.57
C MET A 283 -15.47 -5.64 2.23
N HIS A 284 -14.35 -5.03 2.65
CA HIS A 284 -14.28 -3.72 3.32
C HIS A 284 -13.50 -2.71 2.46
N ALA A 285 -13.99 -2.43 1.25
CA ALA A 285 -13.35 -1.47 0.34
C ALA A 285 -13.26 -0.07 0.99
N SER A 286 -12.04 0.46 1.11
CA SER A 286 -11.79 1.69 1.86
C SER A 286 -11.98 2.95 1.01
N GLY A 287 -12.54 4.00 1.62
CA GLY A 287 -12.66 5.32 0.97
C GLY A 287 -11.33 5.92 0.51
N LYS A 288 -10.23 5.61 1.22
CA LYS A 288 -8.87 6.03 0.83
C LYS A 288 -8.46 5.42 -0.51
N ASP A 289 -8.86 4.19 -0.79
CA ASP A 289 -8.51 3.51 -2.04
C ASP A 289 -9.28 4.09 -3.23
N LEU A 290 -10.54 4.51 -3.02
CA LEU A 290 -11.33 5.23 -4.03
C LEU A 290 -10.70 6.60 -4.35
N TYR A 291 -10.32 7.35 -3.32
CA TYR A 291 -9.66 8.63 -3.48
C TYR A 291 -8.35 8.49 -4.25
N ASP A 292 -7.48 7.60 -3.79
CA ASP A 292 -6.18 7.28 -4.42
C ASP A 292 -6.36 6.84 -5.89
N ALA A 293 -7.34 5.97 -6.17
CA ALA A 293 -7.63 5.47 -7.53
C ALA A 293 -8.06 6.59 -8.48
N VAL A 294 -8.88 7.53 -8.01
CA VAL A 294 -9.32 8.67 -8.83
C VAL A 294 -8.13 9.54 -9.22
N LEU A 295 -7.29 9.92 -8.26
CA LEU A 295 -6.14 10.78 -8.54
C LEU A 295 -5.14 10.08 -9.46
N LEU A 296 -4.87 8.79 -9.23
CA LEU A 296 -4.01 8.02 -10.11
C LEU A 296 -4.58 7.89 -11.52
N ALA A 297 -5.88 7.62 -11.68
CA ALA A 297 -6.52 7.50 -13.00
C ALA A 297 -6.49 8.82 -13.80
N GLU A 298 -6.44 9.97 -13.13
CA GLU A 298 -6.26 11.27 -13.77
C GLU A 298 -4.80 11.60 -14.06
N PHE A 299 -3.87 10.99 -13.33
CA PHE A 299 -2.43 11.22 -13.44
C PHE A 299 -1.74 10.33 -14.49
N VAL A 300 -2.07 9.04 -14.53
CA VAL A 300 -1.40 8.04 -15.38
C VAL A 300 -2.40 7.27 -16.24
N PRO A 301 -2.12 7.04 -17.55
CA PRO A 301 -2.94 6.14 -18.35
C PRO A 301 -2.77 4.69 -17.87
N LEU A 302 -3.87 3.94 -17.86
CA LEU A 302 -3.88 2.52 -17.54
C LEU A 302 -4.11 1.67 -18.80
N ASP A 303 -3.22 0.70 -19.05
CA ASP A 303 -3.44 -0.36 -20.03
C ASP A 303 -4.39 -1.41 -19.44
N ALA A 304 -5.49 -1.69 -20.14
CA ALA A 304 -6.46 -2.70 -19.76
C ALA A 304 -5.83 -4.10 -19.60
N ARG A 305 -4.72 -4.39 -20.30
CA ARG A 305 -3.97 -5.64 -20.17
C ARG A 305 -3.21 -5.73 -18.86
N LEU A 306 -2.65 -4.62 -18.35
CA LEU A 306 -2.01 -4.62 -17.03
C LEU A 306 -3.07 -4.83 -15.95
N LEU A 307 -4.21 -4.17 -16.08
CA LEU A 307 -5.33 -4.36 -15.17
C LEU A 307 -5.78 -5.82 -15.16
N LYS A 308 -6.02 -6.42 -16.34
CA LYS A 308 -6.41 -7.83 -16.45
C LYS A 308 -5.40 -8.76 -15.79
N ARG A 309 -4.10 -8.59 -16.06
CA ARG A 309 -3.04 -9.38 -15.41
C ARG A 309 -3.06 -9.22 -13.89
N THR A 310 -3.26 -8.01 -13.39
CA THR A 310 -3.36 -7.75 -11.94
C THR A 310 -4.50 -8.55 -11.30
N PHE A 311 -5.63 -8.68 -11.96
CA PHE A 311 -6.73 -9.55 -11.49
C PHE A 311 -6.42 -11.06 -11.63
N GLU A 312 -5.66 -11.47 -12.65
CA GLU A 312 -5.28 -12.89 -12.85
C GLU A 312 -4.34 -13.41 -11.76
N HIS A 313 -3.55 -12.55 -11.12
CA HIS A 313 -2.64 -12.90 -10.01
C HIS A 313 -3.32 -12.86 -8.63
N THR A 314 -4.66 -12.89 -8.56
CA THR A 314 -5.41 -12.84 -7.30
C THR A 314 -6.53 -13.85 -7.27
N ASP A 315 -6.53 -14.71 -6.24
CA ASP A 315 -7.66 -15.59 -5.93
C ASP A 315 -8.64 -14.87 -5.00
N ASP A 316 -9.76 -14.33 -5.53
CA ASP A 316 -10.88 -13.88 -4.68
C ASP A 316 -11.83 -15.07 -4.41
N PRO A 317 -11.93 -15.56 -3.16
CA PRO A 317 -12.85 -16.65 -2.81
C PRO A 317 -14.33 -16.29 -3.00
N LEU A 318 -14.68 -15.00 -3.13
CA LEU A 318 -16.04 -14.53 -3.42
C LEU A 318 -16.35 -14.46 -4.93
N GLY A 319 -15.41 -14.88 -5.79
CA GLY A 319 -15.61 -14.99 -7.23
C GLY A 319 -15.77 -13.64 -7.95
N ARG A 320 -15.40 -12.53 -7.31
CA ARG A 320 -15.32 -11.24 -8.00
C ARG A 320 -13.99 -11.20 -8.72
N ASP A 321 -14.10 -11.13 -10.03
CA ASP A 321 -12.97 -11.16 -10.94
C ASP A 321 -13.03 -9.97 -11.89
N PHE A 322 -12.11 -9.96 -12.85
CA PHE A 322 -12.02 -8.93 -13.86
C PHE A 322 -13.33 -8.73 -14.65
N ALA A 323 -14.15 -9.78 -14.83
CA ALA A 323 -15.41 -9.66 -15.57
C ALA A 323 -16.47 -8.82 -14.83
N THR A 324 -16.33 -8.69 -13.51
CA THR A 324 -17.20 -7.82 -12.70
C THR A 324 -16.79 -6.34 -12.74
N PHE A 325 -15.63 -6.02 -13.30
CA PHE A 325 -15.11 -4.66 -13.40
C PHE A 325 -15.76 -3.89 -14.58
N THR A 326 -16.94 -3.34 -14.35
CA THR A 326 -17.72 -2.58 -15.33
C THR A 326 -18.05 -1.17 -14.82
N PRO A 327 -18.29 -0.17 -15.69
CA PRO A 327 -18.68 1.19 -15.27
C PRO A 327 -19.91 1.22 -14.35
N ARG A 328 -20.86 0.30 -14.58
CA ARG A 328 -22.06 0.14 -13.73
C ARG A 328 -21.68 -0.33 -12.33
N ASN A 329 -20.88 -1.38 -12.24
CA ASN A 329 -20.49 -1.96 -10.95
C ASN A 329 -19.57 -1.02 -10.16
N VAL A 330 -18.71 -0.25 -10.83
CA VAL A 330 -17.89 0.80 -10.19
C VAL A 330 -18.78 1.81 -9.46
N ARG A 331 -19.89 2.24 -10.07
CA ARG A 331 -20.86 3.15 -9.42
C ARG A 331 -21.63 2.49 -8.28
N ASP A 332 -21.88 1.18 -8.39
CA ASP A 332 -22.60 0.39 -7.39
C ASP A 332 -21.70 -0.08 -6.22
N TRP A 333 -20.37 0.13 -6.27
CA TRP A 333 -19.47 -0.28 -5.18
C TRP A 333 -19.90 0.29 -3.83
N TYR A 334 -19.91 -0.59 -2.83
CA TYR A 334 -19.90 -0.19 -1.43
C TYR A 334 -18.46 0.20 -1.07
N VAL A 335 -18.29 1.41 -0.53
CA VAL A 335 -17.01 1.95 -0.09
C VAL A 335 -17.25 2.64 1.23
N GLU A 336 -16.36 2.44 2.20
CA GLU A 336 -16.42 3.10 3.52
C GLU A 336 -16.00 4.58 3.43
N TRP A 337 -16.75 5.37 2.65
CA TRP A 337 -16.45 6.77 2.36
C TRP A 337 -16.57 7.67 3.59
N GLU A 338 -17.56 7.43 4.44
CA GLU A 338 -17.80 8.23 5.64
C GLU A 338 -16.63 8.14 6.62
N HIS A 339 -16.00 6.98 6.76
CA HIS A 339 -14.80 6.81 7.59
C HIS A 339 -13.63 7.62 7.02
N PHE A 340 -13.40 7.55 5.71
CA PHE A 340 -12.36 8.34 5.04
C PHE A 340 -12.60 9.86 5.20
N GLN A 341 -13.83 10.32 5.02
CA GLN A 341 -14.16 11.75 5.12
C GLN A 341 -14.00 12.29 6.55
N GLN A 342 -14.21 11.47 7.57
CA GLN A 342 -13.93 11.85 8.97
C GLN A 342 -12.44 12.08 9.21
N GLU A 343 -11.57 11.29 8.59
CA GLU A 343 -10.12 11.41 8.70
C GLU A 343 -9.57 12.55 7.81
N TYR A 344 -10.19 12.79 6.65
CA TYR A 344 -9.78 13.81 5.67
C TYR A 344 -10.93 14.79 5.34
N PRO A 345 -11.39 15.63 6.29
CA PRO A 345 -12.56 16.49 6.11
C PRO A 345 -12.38 17.60 5.06
N LEU A 346 -11.14 17.86 4.64
CA LEU A 346 -10.84 18.80 3.55
C LEU A 346 -11.21 18.23 2.18
N VAL A 347 -11.27 16.90 2.04
CA VAL A 347 -11.73 16.25 0.81
C VAL A 347 -13.24 16.42 0.70
N GLN A 348 -13.67 17.20 -0.28
CA GLN A 348 -15.08 17.52 -0.51
C GLN A 348 -15.75 16.48 -1.42
N GLY A 349 -17.08 16.44 -1.38
CA GLY A 349 -17.91 15.56 -2.19
C GLY A 349 -18.31 14.26 -1.50
N THR A 350 -19.19 13.54 -2.16
CA THR A 350 -19.79 12.27 -1.71
C THR A 350 -19.10 11.08 -2.40
N GLY A 351 -19.14 9.90 -1.78
CA GLY A 351 -18.62 8.69 -2.40
C GLY A 351 -19.23 8.41 -3.79
N ALA A 352 -20.48 8.81 -4.04
CA ALA A 352 -21.11 8.71 -5.35
C ALA A 352 -20.41 9.60 -6.40
N GLU A 353 -20.16 10.87 -6.07
CA GLU A 353 -19.46 11.81 -6.95
C GLU A 353 -18.03 11.35 -7.26
N TRP A 354 -17.32 10.78 -6.27
CA TRP A 354 -15.98 10.22 -6.48
C TRP A 354 -16.00 8.95 -7.34
N LYS A 355 -16.99 8.07 -7.19
CA LYS A 355 -17.17 6.91 -8.09
C LYS A 355 -17.48 7.35 -9.53
N ASP A 356 -18.33 8.36 -9.71
CA ASP A 356 -18.61 8.91 -11.03
C ASP A 356 -17.36 9.53 -11.66
N ARG A 357 -16.57 10.29 -10.88
CA ARG A 357 -15.28 10.84 -11.33
C ARG A 357 -14.31 9.73 -11.74
N LEU A 358 -14.25 8.64 -10.99
CA LEU A 358 -13.43 7.47 -11.34
C LEU A 358 -13.86 6.87 -12.69
N VAL A 359 -15.16 6.65 -12.91
CA VAL A 359 -15.67 6.12 -14.18
C VAL A 359 -15.28 7.05 -15.34
N GLN A 360 -15.35 8.36 -15.15
CA GLN A 360 -14.94 9.32 -16.19
C GLN A 360 -13.44 9.27 -16.48
N ALA A 361 -12.60 9.22 -15.44
CA ALA A 361 -11.15 9.14 -15.59
C ALA A 361 -10.73 7.84 -16.30
N LEU A 362 -11.44 6.73 -16.05
CA LEU A 362 -11.18 5.43 -16.67
C LEU A 362 -11.78 5.26 -18.08
N ARG A 363 -12.34 6.31 -18.69
CA ARG A 363 -12.89 6.27 -20.06
C ARG A 363 -11.96 5.61 -21.09
N PRO A 364 -10.63 5.88 -21.11
CA PRO A 364 -9.72 5.19 -22.05
C PRO A 364 -9.64 3.68 -21.81
N VAL A 365 -9.81 3.21 -20.57
CA VAL A 365 -9.80 1.78 -20.22
C VAL A 365 -11.10 1.13 -20.72
N TRP A 366 -12.24 1.78 -20.51
CA TRP A 366 -13.54 1.29 -21.01
C TRP A 366 -13.55 1.12 -22.52
N GLN A 367 -12.95 2.07 -23.25
CA GLN A 367 -12.80 1.99 -24.70
C GLN A 367 -11.95 0.78 -25.14
N GLN A 368 -10.86 0.48 -24.42
CA GLN A 368 -10.04 -0.71 -24.69
C GLN A 368 -10.80 -2.01 -24.41
N LEU A 369 -11.72 -2.00 -23.44
CA LEU A 369 -12.56 -3.14 -23.07
C LEU A 369 -13.84 -3.28 -23.92
N GLY A 370 -14.18 -2.28 -24.72
CA GLY A 370 -15.43 -2.25 -25.49
C GLY A 370 -16.66 -1.91 -24.63
N GLU A 371 -16.47 -1.31 -23.47
CA GLU A 371 -17.52 -0.90 -22.52
C GLU A 371 -17.94 0.56 -22.72
N SER A 372 -19.22 0.85 -22.50
CA SER A 372 -19.76 2.23 -22.49
C SER A 372 -19.67 2.83 -21.09
N PRO A 373 -19.15 4.06 -20.90
CA PRO A 373 -19.14 4.73 -19.60
C PRO A 373 -20.53 5.23 -19.15
N ASP A 374 -21.45 5.36 -20.11
CA ASP A 374 -22.81 5.90 -19.93
C ASP A 374 -23.81 4.85 -19.45
#